data_AF-A0A5B7JUV7-F1
#
_entry.id   AF-A0A5B7JUV7-F1
#
_cell.length_a   1.000
_cell.length_b   1.000
_cell.length_c   1.000
_cell.angle_alpha   90.00
_cell.angle_beta   90.00
_cell.angle_gamma   90.00
#
_symmetry.space_group_name_H-M   'P 1'
#
loop_
_entity.id
_entity.type
_entity.pdbx_description
1 polymer ?
#
loop_
_entity_poly.entity_id
_entity_poly.type
_entity_poly.pdbx_seq_one_letter_code
_entity_poly.pdbx_strand_id
1 'polypeptide(L)'
;MLCYLWDRKQGIEAEREGAKRKQHAQAEKMQLVSTMRFKKAEVGDTVMVPIPLVDRGRAQFNNAKAVVLKVNENGTYLQTWNETRDFETGLRKESVHTL
;
A
#
# COMPACT_ATOMS: atom_id res chain seq x y z
N MET A 1 10.94 -11.50 40.32
CA MET A 1 11.30 -10.52 39.27
C MET A 1 11.00 -11.02 37.84
N LEU A 2 11.18 -12.31 37.53
CA LEU A 2 10.88 -12.89 36.20
C LEU A 2 9.40 -12.84 35.78
N CYS A 3 8.45 -12.96 36.71
CA CYS A 3 7.01 -12.89 36.43
C CYS A 3 6.57 -11.54 35.83
N TYR A 4 7.11 -10.42 36.34
CA TYR A 4 6.77 -9.06 35.85
C TYR A 4 7.14 -8.84 34.38
N LEU A 5 8.28 -9.37 33.95
CA LEU A 5 8.74 -9.24 32.56
C LEU A 5 7.89 -10.08 31.62
N TRP A 6 7.41 -11.24 32.08
CA TRP A 6 6.49 -12.07 31.32
C TRP A 6 5.14 -11.34 31.15
N ASP A 7 4.54 -10.85 32.23
CA ASP A 7 3.26 -10.13 32.15
C ASP A 7 3.35 -8.90 31.23
N ARG A 8 4.45 -8.14 31.30
CA ARG A 8 4.70 -7.03 30.39
C ARG A 8 4.79 -7.49 28.93
N LYS A 9 5.49 -8.60 28.66
CA LYS A 9 5.59 -9.16 27.30
C LYS A 9 4.20 -9.54 26.76
N GLN A 10 3.37 -10.21 27.57
CA GLN A 10 2.01 -10.57 27.18
C GLN A 10 1.15 -9.35 26.89
N GLY A 11 1.26 -8.29 27.69
CA GLY A 11 0.56 -7.02 27.46
C GLY A 11 0.94 -6.39 26.11
N ILE A 12 2.25 -6.30 25.81
CA ILE A 12 2.74 -5.76 24.53
C ILE A 12 2.26 -6.62 23.35
N GLU A 13 2.27 -7.94 23.50
CA GLU A 13 1.86 -8.88 22.46
C GLU A 13 0.34 -8.76 22.19
N ALA A 14 -0.47 -8.63 23.25
CA ALA A 14 -1.90 -8.38 23.14
C ALA A 14 -2.21 -7.03 22.48
N GLU A 15 -1.49 -5.96 22.82
CA GLU A 15 -1.64 -4.65 22.17
C GLU A 15 -1.26 -4.70 20.69
N ARG A 16 -0.18 -5.41 20.33
CA ARG A 16 0.24 -5.60 18.93
C ARG A 16 -0.82 -6.35 18.13
N GLU A 17 -1.35 -7.45 18.67
CA GLU A 17 -2.44 -8.19 18.03
C GLU A 17 -3.70 -7.33 17.89
N GLY A 18 -4.02 -6.52 18.90
CA GLY A 18 -5.10 -5.54 18.82
C GLY A 18 -4.88 -4.50 17.72
N ALA A 19 -3.67 -3.97 17.58
CA ALA A 19 -3.31 -3.01 16.55
C ALA A 19 -3.40 -3.62 15.15
N LYS A 20 -2.89 -4.84 14.94
CA LYS A 20 -3.00 -5.57 13.67
C LYS A 20 -4.47 -5.75 13.27
N ARG A 21 -5.33 -6.21 14.18
CA ARG A 21 -6.77 -6.40 13.91
C ARG A 21 -7.45 -5.09 13.49
N LYS A 22 -7.12 -3.98 14.17
CA LYS A 22 -7.66 -2.66 13.81
C LYS A 22 -7.18 -2.20 12.44
N GLN A 23 -5.90 -2.43 12.11
CA GLN A 23 -5.36 -2.13 10.79
C GLN A 23 -6.07 -2.93 9.69
N HIS A 24 -6.29 -4.24 9.90
CA HIS A 24 -7.05 -5.07 8.97
C HIS A 24 -8.48 -4.57 8.76
N ALA A 25 -9.21 -4.31 9.85
CA ALA A 25 -10.59 -3.79 9.77
C ALA A 25 -10.64 -2.42 9.07
N GLN A 26 -9.63 -1.57 9.28
CA GLN A 26 -9.53 -0.29 8.59
C GLN A 26 -9.26 -0.48 7.08
N ALA A 27 -8.38 -1.41 6.71
CA ALA A 27 -8.07 -1.72 5.32
C ALA A 27 -9.32 -2.24 4.57
N GLU A 28 -10.07 -3.17 5.18
CA GLU A 28 -11.34 -3.66 4.63
C GLU A 28 -12.34 -2.53 4.42
N LYS A 29 -12.47 -1.63 5.41
CA LYS A 29 -13.34 -0.45 5.29
C LYS A 29 -12.89 0.47 4.15
N MET A 30 -11.59 0.70 4.00
CA MET A 30 -11.04 1.52 2.92
C MET A 30 -11.31 0.90 1.55
N GLN A 31 -11.17 -0.41 1.43
CA GLN A 31 -11.46 -1.14 0.19
C GLN A 31 -12.94 -1.02 -0.18
N LEU A 32 -13.85 -1.23 0.77
CA LEU A 32 -15.30 -1.08 0.55
C LEU A 32 -15.66 0.34 0.11
N VAL A 33 -15.13 1.35 0.79
CA VAL A 33 -15.39 2.76 0.42
C VAL A 33 -14.82 3.09 -0.96
N SER A 34 -13.65 2.53 -1.30
CA SER A 34 -13.04 2.69 -2.62
C SER A 34 -13.90 2.08 -3.73
N THR A 35 -14.36 0.83 -3.57
CA THR A 35 -15.18 0.14 -4.58
C THR A 35 -16.54 0.80 -4.77
N MET A 36 -17.10 1.43 -3.74
CA MET A 36 -18.33 2.21 -3.86
C MET A 36 -18.12 3.56 -4.56
N ARG A 37 -16.95 4.19 -4.40
CA ARG A 37 -16.67 5.53 -4.94
C ARG A 37 -16.11 5.52 -6.35
N PHE A 38 -15.31 4.53 -6.70
CA PHE A 38 -14.57 4.47 -7.94
C PHE A 38 -15.01 3.27 -8.79
N LYS A 39 -15.11 3.49 -10.11
CA LYS A 39 -15.30 2.38 -11.05
C LYS A 39 -14.09 1.46 -10.98
N LYS A 40 -14.32 0.14 -11.10
CA LYS A 40 -13.25 -0.84 -11.24
C LYS A 40 -12.44 -0.50 -12.50
N ALA A 41 -11.13 -0.33 -12.34
CA ALA A 41 -10.23 -0.08 -13.46
C ALA A 41 -9.87 -1.40 -14.14
N GLU A 42 -9.70 -1.36 -15.45
CA GLU A 42 -9.31 -2.50 -16.26
C GLU A 42 -7.83 -2.40 -16.65
N VAL A 43 -7.25 -3.53 -17.06
CA VAL A 43 -5.86 -3.54 -17.55
C VAL A 43 -5.77 -2.68 -18.81
N GLY A 44 -4.84 -1.74 -18.84
CA GLY A 44 -4.68 -0.74 -19.90
C GLY A 44 -5.26 0.63 -19.57
N ASP A 45 -6.10 0.75 -18.53
CA ASP A 45 -6.62 2.05 -18.12
C ASP A 45 -5.52 2.95 -17.56
N THR A 46 -5.58 4.24 -17.89
CA THR A 46 -4.73 5.26 -17.27
C THR A 46 -5.43 5.85 -16.07
N VAL A 47 -4.81 5.73 -14.90
CA VAL A 47 -5.33 6.21 -13.61
C VAL A 47 -4.43 7.31 -13.04
N MET A 48 -5.04 8.20 -12.27
CA MET A 48 -4.33 9.24 -11.52
C MET A 48 -4.11 8.76 -10.09
N VAL A 49 -2.86 8.61 -9.67
CA VAL A 49 -2.50 8.23 -8.30
C VAL A 49 -2.11 9.47 -7.51
N PRO A 50 -2.82 9.81 -6.43
CA PRO A 50 -2.42 10.91 -5.57
C PRO A 50 -1.15 10.53 -4.80
N ILE A 51 -0.13 11.38 -4.86
CA ILE A 51 1.10 11.21 -4.09
C ILE A 51 0.87 11.86 -2.72
N PRO A 52 1.04 11.16 -1.59
CA PRO A 52 0.84 11.74 -0.27
C PRO A 52 1.96 12.75 0.04
N LEU A 53 1.65 13.76 0.87
CA LEU A 53 2.58 14.87 1.18
C LEU A 53 3.96 14.39 1.67
N VAL A 54 3.99 13.29 2.42
CA VAL A 54 5.22 12.69 2.94
C VAL A 54 6.18 12.21 1.84
N ASP A 55 5.63 11.74 0.71
CA ASP A 55 6.41 11.18 -0.40
C ASP A 55 6.74 12.23 -1.47
N ARG A 56 6.12 13.41 -1.42
CA ARG A 56 6.35 14.49 -2.39
C ARG A 56 7.74 15.13 -2.29
N GLY A 57 8.43 15.00 -1.14
CA GLY A 57 9.73 15.62 -0.93
C GLY A 57 9.69 17.13 -1.23
N ARG A 58 10.54 17.59 -2.16
CA ARG A 58 10.57 18.99 -2.66
C ARG A 58 9.73 19.21 -3.93
N ALA A 59 9.17 18.16 -4.51
CA ALA A 59 8.43 18.25 -5.77
C ALA A 59 6.97 18.67 -5.50
N GLN A 60 6.43 19.55 -6.36
CA GLN A 60 5.03 20.01 -6.26
C GLN A 60 4.03 19.08 -6.98
N PHE A 61 4.45 17.90 -7.44
CA PHE A 61 3.55 17.00 -8.15
C PHE A 61 2.54 16.39 -7.19
N ASN A 62 1.27 16.76 -7.37
CA ASN A 62 0.20 16.27 -6.51
C ASN A 62 -0.22 14.84 -6.86
N ASN A 63 -0.17 14.49 -8.16
CA ASN A 63 -0.66 13.23 -8.70
C ASN A 63 0.32 12.70 -9.76
N ALA A 64 0.48 11.38 -9.81
CA ALA A 64 1.16 10.66 -10.89
C ALA A 64 0.14 10.06 -11.87
N LYS A 65 0.46 10.07 -13.17
CA LYS A 65 -0.26 9.27 -14.18
C LYS A 65 0.36 7.90 -14.25
N ALA A 66 -0.47 6.85 -14.20
CA ALA A 66 0.00 5.48 -14.27
C ALA A 66 -0.97 4.61 -15.06
N VAL A 67 -0.46 3.52 -15.63
CA VAL A 67 -1.26 2.54 -16.40
C VAL A 67 -1.45 1.29 -15.55
N VAL A 68 -2.68 0.78 -15.53
CA VAL A 68 -3.01 -0.47 -14.83
C VAL A 68 -2.47 -1.66 -15.64
N LEU A 69 -1.50 -2.39 -15.09
CA LEU A 69 -0.93 -3.56 -15.76
C LEU A 69 -1.54 -4.87 -15.29
N LYS A 70 -1.94 -4.93 -14.02
CA LYS A 70 -2.56 -6.12 -13.43
C LYS A 70 -3.56 -5.72 -12.35
N VAL A 71 -4.69 -6.42 -12.36
CA VAL A 71 -5.70 -6.35 -11.29
C VAL A 71 -5.59 -7.63 -10.47
N ASN A 72 -5.36 -7.51 -9.17
CA ASN A 72 -5.40 -8.66 -8.27
C ASN A 72 -6.86 -9.00 -7.89
N GLU A 73 -7.09 -10.22 -7.41
CA GLU A 73 -8.41 -10.71 -6.99
C GLU A 73 -9.05 -9.80 -5.92
N ASN A 74 -8.23 -9.16 -5.08
CA ASN A 74 -8.66 -8.25 -4.03
C ASN A 74 -8.96 -6.83 -4.56
N GLY A 75 -8.95 -6.60 -5.87
CA GLY A 75 -9.19 -5.28 -6.46
C GLY A 75 -8.05 -4.28 -6.24
N THR A 76 -6.88 -4.73 -5.81
CA THR A 76 -5.64 -3.93 -5.79
C THR A 76 -4.99 -3.93 -7.16
N TYR A 77 -4.45 -2.78 -7.56
CA TYR A 77 -3.86 -2.57 -8.86
C TYR A 77 -2.34 -2.54 -8.74
N LEU A 78 -1.67 -3.32 -9.57
CA LEU A 78 -0.22 -3.25 -9.71
C LEU A 78 0.10 -2.26 -10.82
N GLN A 79 0.80 -1.20 -10.45
CA GLN A 79 1.23 -0.14 -11.35
C GLN A 79 2.77 -0.14 -11.37
N THR A 80 3.38 -0.10 -12.54
CA THR A 80 4.81 0.16 -12.63
C THR A 80 5.04 1.66 -12.70
N TRP A 81 6.06 2.13 -11.99
CA TRP A 81 6.72 3.37 -12.36
C TRP A 81 7.51 3.07 -13.63
N ASN A 82 6.99 3.47 -14.79
CA ASN A 82 7.82 3.54 -15.99
C ASN A 82 8.75 4.75 -15.82
N GLU A 83 9.84 4.57 -15.08
CA GLU A 83 11.06 5.25 -15.50
C GLU A 83 11.46 4.59 -16.81
N THR A 84 11.21 5.27 -17.93
CA THR A 84 11.99 5.06 -19.15
C THR A 84 13.45 5.41 -18.83
N ARG A 85 14.13 4.47 -18.19
CA ARG A 85 15.57 4.33 -18.26
C ARG A 85 15.81 3.03 -18.99
N ASP A 86 16.03 3.16 -20.29
CA ASP A 86 16.92 2.27 -21.00
C ASP A 86 18.17 2.10 -20.12
N PHE A 87 18.36 0.92 -19.54
CA PHE A 87 19.68 0.34 -19.36
C PHE A 87 19.52 -1.10 -18.87
N GLU A 88 20.14 -1.98 -19.64
CA GLU A 88 20.25 -3.40 -19.41
C GLU A 88 20.81 -3.70 -18.01
N THR A 89 20.50 -4.90 -17.51
CA THR A 89 21.12 -5.62 -16.38
C THR A 89 20.56 -5.41 -14.96
N GLY A 90 20.07 -6.51 -14.38
CA GLY A 90 20.44 -6.91 -13.02
C GLY A 90 19.57 -6.45 -11.84
N LEU A 91 18.58 -7.28 -11.48
CA LEU A 91 18.20 -7.64 -10.11
C LEU A 91 18.19 -6.54 -9.01
N ARG A 92 16.98 -6.10 -8.62
CA ARG A 92 16.37 -6.39 -7.30
C ARG A 92 14.91 -5.92 -7.33
N LYS A 93 13.96 -6.85 -7.23
CA LYS A 93 12.54 -6.53 -7.07
C LYS A 93 12.32 -6.18 -5.61
N GLU A 94 12.26 -4.90 -5.28
CA GLU A 94 11.68 -4.46 -4.01
C GLU A 94 10.19 -4.21 -4.25
N SER A 95 9.39 -5.18 -3.80
CA SER A 95 7.93 -5.09 -3.77
C SER A 95 7.54 -4.04 -2.74
N VAL A 96 7.40 -2.78 -3.16
CA VAL A 96 6.79 -1.75 -2.32
C VAL A 96 5.30 -2.05 -2.22
N HIS A 97 4.90 -2.68 -1.13
CA HIS A 97 3.50 -2.80 -0.71
C HIS A 97 3.06 -1.43 -0.19
N THR A 98 2.43 -0.63 -1.04
CA THR A 98 1.72 0.57 -0.58
C THR A 98 0.30 0.14 -0.18
N LEU A 99 -0.04 0.39 1.09
CA LEU A 99 -1.32 0.10 1.75
C LEU A 99 -2.48 0.89 1.15
#